data_AF-A0A6P0N7H5-F1
#
_entry.id   AF-A0A6P0N7H5-F1
#
_cell.length_a   1.000
_cell.length_b   1.000
_cell.length_c   1.000
_cell.angle_alpha   90.00
_cell.angle_beta   90.00
_cell.angle_gamma   90.00
#
_symmetry.space_group_name_H-M   'P 1'
#
loop_
_entity.id
_entity.type
_entity.pdbx_description
1 polymer ?
#
loop_
_entity_poly.entity_id
_entity_poly.type
_entity_poly.pdbx_seq_one_letter_code
_entity_poly.pdbx_strand_id
1 'polypeptide(L)'
;LQPANLQPANLQPANLQPANLQPANLQPANLQPANLQPANLHGNLSKTFLVVDDSITERQNLSLILERNGNQVVQAKDGLEAIELLRKSHGVDLIICDLEMPRLNGLELLSLSHQEPALADIPIIMLTSRSQKKYKQLATELGAMAYLTKPYLDEEILATITNVLRMKDELYIAKGIGSRE
;
A
#
# COMPACT_ATOMS: atom_id res chain seq x y z
N LEU A 1 36.32 73.98 -39.29
CA LEU A 1 35.17 73.53 -38.47
C LEU A 1 35.76 72.88 -37.22
N GLN A 2 35.59 73.49 -36.05
CA GLN A 2 36.14 72.98 -34.78
C GLN A 2 35.23 71.86 -34.22
N PRO A 3 35.76 70.79 -33.61
CA PRO A 3 34.94 69.76 -33.00
C PRO A 3 34.34 70.23 -31.66
N ALA A 4 33.06 69.91 -31.45
CA ALA A 4 32.33 70.22 -30.23
C ALA A 4 32.85 69.40 -29.04
N ASN A 5 33.21 70.09 -27.97
CA ASN A 5 33.65 69.52 -26.70
C ASN A 5 32.41 69.18 -25.86
N LEU A 6 32.04 67.89 -25.76
CA LEU A 6 30.95 67.43 -24.90
C LEU A 6 31.54 66.92 -23.58
N GLN A 7 31.29 67.64 -22.49
CA GLN A 7 31.63 67.17 -21.15
C GLN A 7 30.63 66.10 -20.69
N PRO A 8 31.07 65.02 -20.02
CA PRO A 8 30.16 64.00 -19.51
C PRO A 8 29.33 64.52 -18.34
N ALA A 9 28.03 64.19 -18.34
CA ALA A 9 27.11 64.52 -17.25
C ALA A 9 27.43 63.70 -16.00
N ASN A 10 27.55 64.39 -14.86
CA ASN A 10 27.77 63.78 -13.55
C ASN A 10 26.44 63.26 -12.99
N LEU A 11 26.20 61.95 -13.04
CA LEU A 11 25.02 61.31 -12.46
C LEU A 11 25.35 60.84 -11.03
N GLN A 12 24.74 61.47 -10.03
CA GLN A 12 24.82 60.98 -8.66
C GLN A 12 23.91 59.75 -8.48
N PRO A 13 24.36 58.70 -7.77
CA PRO A 13 23.52 57.53 -7.52
C PRO A 13 22.33 57.89 -6.62
N ALA A 14 21.15 57.42 -7.00
CA ALA A 14 19.93 57.58 -6.20
C ALA A 14 20.04 56.76 -4.91
N ASN A 15 19.84 57.41 -3.76
CA ASN A 15 19.82 56.78 -2.45
C ASN A 15 18.47 56.07 -2.24
N LEU A 16 18.42 54.75 -2.47
CA LEU A 16 17.24 53.93 -2.21
C LEU A 16 17.32 53.35 -0.80
N GLN A 17 16.46 53.82 0.11
CA GLN A 17 16.31 53.20 1.43
C GLN A 17 15.55 51.87 1.30
N PRO A 18 15.97 50.81 2.00
CA PRO A 18 15.26 49.53 1.96
C PRO A 18 13.88 49.65 2.60
N ALA A 19 12.86 49.09 1.93
CA ALA A 19 11.50 49.04 2.45
C ALA A 19 11.45 48.13 3.69
N ASN A 20 10.90 48.67 4.78
CA ASN A 20 10.70 47.94 6.04
C ASN A 20 9.48 47.01 5.91
N LEU A 21 9.71 45.74 5.58
CA LEU A 21 8.66 44.73 5.53
C LEU A 21 8.53 44.08 6.91
N GLN A 22 7.44 44.37 7.63
CA GLN A 22 7.11 43.67 8.86
C GLN A 22 6.61 42.24 8.56
N PRO A 23 7.01 41.22 9.32
CA PRO A 23 6.52 39.86 9.14
C PRO A 23 5.00 39.80 9.41
N ALA A 24 4.25 39.15 8.52
CA ALA A 24 2.85 38.83 8.77
C ALA A 24 2.76 37.85 9.94
N ASN A 25 2.05 38.24 11.00
CA ASN A 25 1.79 37.40 12.15
C ASN A 25 0.74 36.33 11.80
N LEU A 26 1.18 35.18 11.30
CA LEU A 26 0.31 34.03 11.02
C LEU A 26 0.14 33.23 12.33
N GLN A 27 -1.03 33.34 12.96
CA GLN A 27 -1.38 32.49 14.07
C GLN A 27 -1.49 31.02 13.59
N PRO A 28 -0.97 30.04 14.33
CA PRO A 28 -1.15 28.64 13.97
C PRO A 28 -2.65 28.29 14.00
N ALA A 29 -3.15 27.67 12.93
CA ALA A 29 -4.48 27.10 12.92
C ALA A 29 -4.56 26.03 14.02
N ASN A 30 -5.46 26.22 14.98
CA ASN A 30 -5.72 25.24 16.03
C ASN A 30 -6.49 24.06 15.43
N LEU A 31 -5.76 23.12 14.82
CA LEU A 31 -6.32 21.85 14.36
C LEU A 31 -6.52 20.97 15.60
N GLN A 32 -7.75 20.93 16.10
CA GLN A 32 -8.13 19.92 17.11
C GLN A 32 -7.88 18.53 16.51
N PRO A 33 -7.24 17.60 17.24
CA PRO A 33 -7.14 16.23 16.78
C PRO A 33 -8.55 15.69 16.55
N ALA A 34 -8.83 15.19 15.34
CA ALA A 34 -10.04 14.42 15.12
C ALA A 34 -10.05 13.28 16.14
N ASN A 35 -11.09 13.24 16.98
CA ASN A 35 -11.30 12.21 17.96
C ASN A 35 -11.67 10.91 17.23
N LEU A 36 -10.66 10.21 16.70
CA LEU A 36 -10.80 8.87 16.17
C LEU A 36 -11.00 7.95 17.38
N GLN A 37 -12.26 7.67 17.70
CA GLN A 37 -12.58 6.63 18.66
C GLN A 37 -11.97 5.32 18.14
N PRO A 38 -11.18 4.58 18.94
CA PRO A 38 -10.72 3.26 18.53
C PRO A 38 -11.95 2.40 18.31
N ALA A 39 -12.16 1.95 17.07
CA ALA A 39 -13.18 0.96 16.76
C ALA A 39 -12.95 -0.24 17.68
N ASN A 40 -14.00 -0.64 18.40
CA ASN A 40 -14.01 -1.69 19.42
C ASN A 40 -13.13 -2.89 19.04
N LEU A 41 -11.93 -2.95 19.62
CA LEU A 41 -11.01 -4.07 19.52
C LEU A 41 -11.52 -5.20 20.41
N HIS A 42 -12.41 -6.04 19.87
CA HIS A 42 -12.56 -7.39 20.40
C HIS A 42 -11.26 -8.16 20.08
N GLY A 43 -10.29 -8.13 21.00
CA GLY A 43 -9.17 -9.08 21.09
C GLY A 43 -8.18 -9.16 19.92
N ASN A 44 -7.93 -8.09 19.17
CA ASN A 44 -7.20 -8.19 17.90
C ASN A 44 -5.67 -8.25 18.11
N LEU A 45 -5.10 -9.46 18.10
CA LEU A 45 -3.68 -9.66 17.78
C LEU A 45 -3.41 -9.03 16.40
N SER A 46 -2.41 -8.15 16.28
CA SER A 46 -2.06 -7.54 15.00
C SER A 46 -1.79 -8.62 13.96
N LYS A 47 -2.57 -8.64 12.86
CA LYS A 47 -2.36 -9.56 11.75
C LYS A 47 -1.20 -9.09 10.88
N THR A 48 -0.49 -10.02 10.26
CA THR A 48 0.62 -9.73 9.34
C THR A 48 0.21 -10.04 7.90
N PHE A 49 0.21 -9.03 7.05
CA PHE A 49 -0.13 -9.15 5.64
C PHE A 49 1.12 -9.02 4.77
N LEU A 50 1.20 -9.84 3.71
CA LEU A 50 2.22 -9.70 2.67
C LEU A 50 1.60 -9.02 1.45
N VAL A 51 2.10 -7.84 1.09
CA VAL A 51 1.71 -7.12 -0.12
C VAL A 51 2.77 -7.36 -1.21
N VAL A 52 2.34 -7.91 -2.34
CA VAL A 52 3.18 -8.24 -3.48
C VAL A 52 2.71 -7.48 -4.71
N ASP A 53 3.51 -6.52 -5.17
CA ASP A 53 3.18 -5.66 -6.32
C ASP A 53 4.48 -5.06 -6.86
N ASP A 54 4.68 -4.95 -8.17
CA ASP A 54 5.92 -4.43 -8.76
C ASP A 54 5.97 -2.89 -8.77
N SER A 55 4.82 -2.24 -8.70
CA SER A 55 4.69 -0.79 -8.53
C SER A 55 4.97 -0.39 -7.09
N ILE A 56 6.10 0.30 -6.88
CA ILE A 56 6.49 0.82 -5.56
C ILE A 56 5.38 1.70 -4.97
N THR A 57 4.76 2.55 -5.80
CA THR A 57 3.73 3.48 -5.36
C THR A 57 2.45 2.75 -4.92
N GLU A 58 1.98 1.77 -5.70
CA GLU A 58 0.78 1.01 -5.34
C GLU A 58 1.02 0.13 -4.11
N ARG A 59 2.19 -0.52 -4.05
CA ARG A 59 2.61 -1.32 -2.88
C ARG A 59 2.65 -0.50 -1.60
N GLN A 60 3.22 0.71 -1.64
CA GLN A 60 3.28 1.61 -0.49
C GLN A 60 1.90 2.14 -0.10
N ASN A 61 1.07 2.51 -1.06
CA ASN A 61 -0.29 3.00 -0.80
C ASN A 61 -1.13 1.93 -0.08
N LEU A 62 -1.14 0.71 -0.60
CA LEU A 62 -1.86 -0.40 0.04
C LEU A 62 -1.29 -0.70 1.43
N SER A 63 0.03 -0.69 1.59
CA SER A 63 0.66 -0.91 2.91
C SER A 63 0.18 0.13 3.93
N LEU A 64 0.14 1.42 3.54
CA LEU A 64 -0.33 2.50 4.42
C LEU A 64 -1.80 2.32 4.84
N ILE A 65 -2.66 1.90 3.91
CA ILE A 65 -4.07 1.62 4.21
C ILE A 65 -4.16 0.51 5.26
N LEU A 66 -3.42 -0.58 5.10
CA LEU A 66 -3.46 -1.74 6.00
C LEU A 66 -2.86 -1.43 7.37
N GLU A 67 -1.73 -0.71 7.42
CA GLU A 67 -1.06 -0.29 8.66
C GLU A 67 -1.93 0.65 9.49
N ARG A 68 -2.60 1.62 8.85
CA ARG A 68 -3.57 2.51 9.52
C ARG A 68 -4.75 1.77 10.15
N ASN A 69 -5.04 0.56 9.67
CA ASN A 69 -6.04 -0.33 10.22
C ASN A 69 -5.47 -1.34 11.24
N GLY A 70 -4.27 -1.10 11.77
CA GLY A 70 -3.69 -1.86 12.89
C GLY A 70 -2.99 -3.15 12.51
N ASN A 71 -2.67 -3.35 11.23
CA ASN A 71 -1.99 -4.55 10.72
C ASN A 71 -0.49 -4.31 10.54
N GLN A 72 0.29 -5.37 10.62
CA GLN A 72 1.68 -5.38 10.17
C GLN A 72 1.74 -5.70 8.68
N VAL A 73 2.61 -5.02 7.94
CA VAL A 73 2.76 -5.25 6.50
C VAL A 73 4.19 -5.60 6.15
N VAL A 74 4.35 -6.73 5.48
CA VAL A 74 5.57 -7.12 4.77
C VAL A 74 5.36 -6.80 3.29
N GLN A 75 6.37 -6.26 2.62
CA GLN A 75 6.29 -5.88 1.22
C GLN A 75 7.26 -6.72 0.37
N ALA A 76 6.81 -7.11 -0.82
CA ALA A 76 7.62 -7.76 -1.84
C ALA A 76 7.35 -7.11 -3.21
N LYS A 77 8.40 -6.95 -4.02
CA LYS A 77 8.30 -6.31 -5.34
C LYS A 77 7.98 -7.26 -6.49
N ASP A 78 8.06 -8.56 -6.24
CA ASP A 78 7.75 -9.60 -7.21
C ASP A 78 7.50 -10.93 -6.47
N GLY A 79 7.01 -11.93 -7.19
CA GLY A 79 6.71 -13.22 -6.60
C GLY A 79 7.94 -13.97 -6.07
N LEU A 80 9.15 -13.73 -6.60
CA LEU A 80 10.35 -14.42 -6.09
C LEU A 80 10.75 -13.88 -4.72
N GLU A 81 10.71 -12.56 -4.54
CA GLU A 81 10.92 -11.94 -3.22
C GLU A 81 9.82 -12.37 -2.23
N ALA A 82 8.57 -12.48 -2.68
CA ALA A 82 7.47 -12.96 -1.84
C ALA A 82 7.72 -14.38 -1.30
N ILE A 83 8.10 -15.33 -2.15
CA ILE A 83 8.44 -16.70 -1.73
C ILE A 83 9.64 -16.72 -0.78
N GLU A 84 10.67 -15.92 -1.05
CA GLU A 84 11.83 -15.83 -0.17
C GLU A 84 11.45 -15.34 1.23
N LEU A 85 10.59 -14.33 1.32
CA LEU A 85 10.09 -13.80 2.59
C LEU A 85 9.19 -14.80 3.30
N LEU A 86 8.28 -15.47 2.59
CA LEU A 86 7.38 -16.48 3.15
C LEU A 86 8.13 -17.68 3.74
N ARG A 87 9.27 -18.06 3.14
CA ARG A 87 10.12 -19.15 3.64
C ARG A 87 10.97 -18.73 4.85
N LYS A 88 11.32 -17.45 4.98
CA LYS A 88 12.14 -16.91 6.08
C LYS A 88 11.31 -16.50 7.31
N SER A 89 10.10 -16.00 7.07
CA SER A 89 9.25 -15.39 8.08
C SER A 89 8.00 -16.24 8.29
N HIS A 90 7.84 -16.78 9.49
CA HIS A 90 6.59 -17.44 9.89
C HIS A 90 5.59 -16.38 10.38
N GLY A 91 4.31 -16.56 10.07
CA GLY A 91 3.23 -15.74 10.63
C GLY A 91 2.53 -14.78 9.66
N VAL A 92 2.70 -14.90 8.35
CA VAL A 92 1.85 -14.18 7.39
C VAL A 92 0.43 -14.77 7.42
N ASP A 93 -0.55 -13.93 7.70
CA ASP A 93 -1.96 -14.31 7.81
C ASP A 93 -2.68 -14.33 6.46
N LEU A 94 -2.24 -13.47 5.53
CA LEU A 94 -2.86 -13.20 4.23
C LEU A 94 -1.86 -12.61 3.25
N ILE A 95 -1.95 -13.00 1.98
CA ILE A 95 -1.19 -12.41 0.87
C ILE A 95 -2.15 -11.60 -0.02
N ILE A 96 -1.74 -10.40 -0.39
CA ILE A 96 -2.41 -9.56 -1.39
C ILE A 96 -1.43 -9.37 -2.55
N CYS A 97 -1.79 -9.85 -3.73
CA CYS A 97 -0.85 -10.01 -4.84
C CYS A 97 -1.38 -9.40 -6.13
N ASP A 98 -0.58 -8.57 -6.79
CA ASP A 98 -0.82 -8.22 -8.18
C ASP A 98 -0.57 -9.41 -9.12
N LEU A 99 -1.24 -9.42 -10.26
CA LEU A 99 -1.09 -10.48 -11.24
C LEU A 99 0.18 -10.30 -12.08
N GLU A 100 0.49 -9.08 -12.51
CA GLU A 100 1.51 -8.82 -13.52
C GLU A 100 2.77 -8.24 -12.91
N MET A 101 3.72 -9.13 -12.62
CA MET A 101 4.99 -8.75 -12.03
C MET A 101 6.14 -9.39 -12.81
N PRO A 102 7.34 -8.79 -12.80
CA PRO A 102 8.53 -9.39 -13.39
C PRO A 102 8.95 -10.65 -12.61
N ARG A 103 9.73 -11.52 -13.27
CA ARG A 103 10.37 -12.73 -12.71
C ARG A 103 9.39 -13.86 -12.34
N LEU A 104 8.49 -13.62 -11.39
CA LEU A 104 7.43 -14.55 -10.99
C LEU A 104 6.13 -13.77 -10.82
N ASN A 105 5.14 -14.09 -11.65
CA ASN A 105 3.86 -13.39 -11.66
C ASN A 105 2.91 -13.92 -10.57
N GLY A 106 1.78 -13.24 -10.36
CA GLY A 106 0.87 -13.59 -9.27
C GLY A 106 0.18 -14.96 -9.40
N LEU A 107 -0.09 -15.43 -10.62
CA LEU A 107 -0.66 -16.77 -10.84
C LEU A 107 0.39 -17.87 -10.58
N GLU A 108 1.65 -17.62 -10.94
CA GLU A 108 2.75 -18.53 -10.63
C GLU A 108 3.03 -18.56 -9.13
N LEU A 109 3.02 -17.40 -8.44
CA LEU A 109 3.12 -17.31 -6.98
C LEU A 109 1.99 -18.09 -6.28
N LEU A 110 0.77 -17.94 -6.76
CA LEU A 110 -0.41 -18.65 -6.25
C LEU A 110 -0.24 -20.16 -6.38
N SER A 111 0.19 -20.61 -7.56
CA SER A 111 0.44 -22.03 -7.84
C SER A 111 1.55 -22.62 -6.96
N LEU A 112 2.67 -21.90 -6.79
CA LEU A 112 3.77 -22.34 -5.96
C LEU A 112 3.40 -22.36 -4.48
N SER A 113 2.69 -21.35 -3.98
CA SER A 113 2.22 -21.30 -2.60
C SER A 113 1.33 -22.50 -2.25
N HIS A 114 0.48 -22.94 -3.18
CA HIS A 114 -0.35 -24.13 -2.98
C HIS A 114 0.42 -25.46 -3.02
N GLN A 115 1.55 -25.51 -3.73
CA GLN A 115 2.40 -26.70 -3.82
C GLN A 115 3.31 -26.86 -2.60
N GLU A 116 3.57 -25.79 -1.86
CA GLU A 116 4.38 -25.82 -0.63
C GLU A 116 3.48 -26.00 0.60
N PRO A 117 3.53 -27.14 1.31
CA PRO A 117 2.62 -27.42 2.44
C PRO A 117 2.67 -26.37 3.56
N ALA A 118 3.80 -25.69 3.74
CA ALA A 118 3.96 -24.63 4.73
C ALA A 118 3.24 -23.33 4.35
N LEU A 119 2.93 -23.13 3.07
CA LEU A 119 2.34 -21.91 2.52
C LEU A 119 0.90 -22.11 2.04
N ALA A 120 0.50 -23.37 1.77
CA ALA A 120 -0.79 -23.73 1.18
C ALA A 120 -2.01 -23.25 1.99
N ASP A 121 -1.84 -23.02 3.29
CA ASP A 121 -2.90 -22.54 4.18
C ASP A 121 -3.01 -21.01 4.25
N ILE A 122 -2.10 -20.26 3.61
CA ILE A 122 -2.13 -18.80 3.61
C ILE A 122 -3.07 -18.35 2.48
N PRO A 123 -4.21 -17.70 2.79
CA PRO A 123 -5.12 -17.20 1.77
C PRO A 123 -4.43 -16.14 0.91
N ILE A 124 -4.78 -16.14 -0.37
CA ILE A 124 -4.27 -15.17 -1.35
C ILE A 124 -5.43 -14.42 -1.99
N ILE A 125 -5.36 -13.09 -1.97
CA ILE A 125 -6.23 -12.17 -2.70
C ILE A 125 -5.47 -11.66 -3.90
N MET A 126 -6.06 -11.80 -5.09
CA MET A 126 -5.55 -11.14 -6.29
C MET A 126 -6.06 -9.71 -6.33
N LEU A 127 -5.17 -8.73 -6.49
CA LEU A 127 -5.48 -7.31 -6.61
C LEU A 127 -4.83 -6.73 -7.86
N THR A 128 -5.56 -6.59 -8.96
CA THR A 128 -4.92 -6.35 -10.27
C THR A 128 -5.72 -5.46 -11.22
N SER A 129 -5.04 -4.79 -12.14
CA SER A 129 -5.67 -4.06 -13.25
C SER A 129 -6.26 -4.98 -14.33
N ARG A 130 -6.00 -6.30 -14.26
CA ARG A 130 -6.54 -7.28 -15.21
C ARG A 130 -7.99 -7.65 -14.88
N SER A 131 -8.95 -7.03 -15.55
CA SER A 131 -10.38 -7.29 -15.36
C SER A 131 -10.96 -8.40 -16.24
N GLN A 132 -10.16 -9.02 -17.13
CA GLN A 132 -10.69 -10.01 -18.05
C GLN A 132 -11.13 -11.29 -17.32
N LYS A 133 -12.33 -11.78 -17.64
CA LYS A 133 -12.96 -12.96 -17.00
C LYS A 133 -12.03 -14.18 -16.95
N LYS A 134 -11.23 -14.42 -18.00
CA LYS A 134 -10.29 -15.54 -18.07
C LYS A 134 -9.27 -15.55 -16.93
N TYR A 135 -8.76 -14.39 -16.51
CA TYR A 135 -7.75 -14.31 -15.46
C TYR A 135 -8.38 -14.52 -14.09
N LYS A 136 -9.59 -13.98 -13.88
CA LYS A 136 -10.37 -14.24 -12.67
C LYS A 136 -10.70 -15.72 -12.53
N GLN A 137 -11.16 -16.37 -13.60
CA GLN A 137 -11.44 -17.81 -13.62
C GLN A 137 -10.19 -18.62 -13.29
N LEU A 138 -9.08 -18.33 -13.95
CA LEU A 138 -7.81 -19.02 -13.72
C LEU A 138 -7.32 -18.84 -12.27
N ALA A 139 -7.38 -17.62 -11.73
CA ALA A 139 -7.01 -17.37 -10.34
C ALA A 139 -7.90 -18.15 -9.36
N THR A 140 -9.22 -18.20 -9.60
CA THR A 140 -10.14 -18.99 -8.77
C THR A 140 -9.85 -20.49 -8.85
N GLU A 141 -9.57 -21.03 -10.05
CA GLU A 141 -9.21 -22.43 -10.24
C GLU A 141 -7.90 -22.80 -9.52
N LEU A 142 -6.96 -21.86 -9.45
CA LEU A 142 -5.69 -21.99 -8.72
C LEU A 142 -5.81 -21.75 -7.21
N GLY A 143 -7.00 -21.46 -6.69
CA GLY A 143 -7.25 -21.34 -5.25
C GLY A 143 -7.15 -19.92 -4.68
N ALA A 144 -7.19 -18.87 -5.50
CA ALA A 144 -7.32 -17.51 -4.98
C ALA A 144 -8.64 -17.35 -4.21
N MET A 145 -8.58 -16.83 -2.98
CA MET A 145 -9.77 -16.67 -2.13
C MET A 145 -10.62 -15.48 -2.56
N ALA A 146 -10.01 -14.46 -3.15
CA ALA A 146 -10.71 -13.34 -3.76
C ALA A 146 -9.93 -12.75 -4.95
N TYR A 147 -10.66 -11.99 -5.77
CA TYR A 147 -10.12 -11.29 -6.93
C TYR A 147 -10.76 -9.91 -7.01
N LEU A 148 -9.95 -8.88 -6.80
CA LEU A 148 -10.33 -7.47 -6.83
C LEU A 148 -9.63 -6.75 -7.98
N THR A 149 -10.36 -5.92 -8.70
CA THR A 149 -9.82 -5.15 -9.85
C THR A 149 -9.51 -3.72 -9.46
N LYS A 150 -8.36 -3.20 -9.89
CA LYS A 150 -8.01 -1.78 -9.75
C LYS A 150 -8.79 -0.92 -10.77
N PRO A 151 -9.20 0.31 -10.43
CA PRO A 151 -9.09 0.95 -9.12
C PRO A 151 -10.14 0.41 -8.13
N TYR A 152 -9.83 0.48 -6.84
CA TYR A 152 -10.69 0.04 -5.73
C TYR A 152 -10.80 1.15 -4.68
N LEU A 153 -11.83 1.06 -3.84
CA LEU A 153 -11.97 1.91 -2.66
C LEU A 153 -11.30 1.23 -1.45
N ASP A 154 -10.79 2.02 -0.51
CA ASP A 154 -10.18 1.51 0.72
C ASP A 154 -11.15 0.58 1.48
N GLU A 155 -12.44 0.92 1.52
CA GLU A 155 -13.45 0.08 2.18
C GLU A 155 -13.64 -1.28 1.48
N GLU A 156 -13.48 -1.33 0.16
CA GLU A 156 -13.68 -2.54 -0.64
C GLU A 156 -12.58 -3.57 -0.37
N ILE A 157 -11.32 -3.13 -0.32
CA ILE A 157 -10.21 -4.03 0.01
C ILE A 157 -10.29 -4.49 1.47
N LEU A 158 -10.61 -3.60 2.41
CA LEU A 158 -10.75 -3.96 3.84
C LEU A 158 -11.91 -4.95 4.07
N ALA A 159 -13.04 -4.76 3.40
CA ALA A 159 -14.17 -5.68 3.45
C ALA A 159 -13.80 -7.05 2.84
N THR A 160 -13.06 -7.05 1.73
CA THR A 160 -12.58 -8.29 1.10
C THR A 160 -11.65 -9.07 2.04
N ILE A 161 -10.68 -8.39 2.65
CA ILE A 161 -9.77 -8.98 3.64
C ILE A 161 -10.55 -9.59 4.81
N THR A 162 -11.49 -8.83 5.37
CA THR A 162 -12.32 -9.29 6.50
C THR A 162 -13.10 -10.55 6.15
N ASN A 163 -13.71 -10.58 4.95
CA ASN A 163 -14.45 -11.75 4.48
C ASN A 163 -13.55 -12.98 4.28
N VAL A 164 -12.37 -12.79 3.69
CA VAL A 164 -11.40 -13.86 3.45
C VAL A 164 -10.90 -14.46 4.76
N LEU A 165 -10.55 -13.62 5.73
CA LEU A 165 -10.10 -14.09 7.04
C LEU A 165 -11.22 -14.84 7.79
N ARG A 166 -12.45 -14.31 7.77
CA ARG A 166 -13.61 -15.00 8.34
C ARG A 166 -13.84 -16.38 7.71
N MET A 167 -13.78 -16.48 6.38
CA MET A 167 -13.94 -17.76 5.67
C MET A 167 -12.83 -18.76 6.03
N LYS A 168 -11.60 -18.28 6.22
CA LYS A 168 -10.48 -19.11 6.68
C LYS A 168 -10.74 -19.68 8.07
N ASP A 169 -11.19 -18.85 9.00
CA ASP A 169 -11.49 -19.26 10.37
C ASP A 169 -12.64 -20.28 10.40
N GLU A 170 -13.71 -20.04 9.64
CA GLU A 170 -14.82 -20.99 9.48
C GLU A 170 -14.37 -22.35 8.92
N LEU A 171 -13.44 -22.35 7.95
CA LEU A 171 -12.86 -23.57 7.40
C LEU A 171 -12.03 -24.34 8.44
N TYR A 172 -11.26 -23.66 9.29
CA TYR A 172 -10.51 -24.31 10.37
C TYR A 172 -11.42 -24.91 11.43
N ILE A 173 -12.48 -24.20 11.80
CA ILE A 173 -13.51 -24.70 12.73
C ILE A 173 -14.17 -25.95 12.14
N ALA A 174 -14.58 -25.91 10.87
CA ALA A 174 -15.20 -27.05 10.19
C ALA A 174 -14.28 -28.28 10.10
N LYS A 175 -12.96 -28.08 10.00
CA LYS A 175 -11.96 -29.15 10.01
C LYS A 175 -11.59 -29.64 11.42
N GLY A 176 -12.13 -29.02 12.49
CA GLY A 176 -11.82 -29.37 13.87
C GLY A 176 -10.38 -29.02 14.32
N ILE A 177 -9.73 -28.09 13.62
CA ILE A 177 -8.31 -27.75 13.83
C ILE A 177 -8.15 -26.64 14.90
N GLY A 178 -9.24 -25.98 15.29
CA GLY A 178 -9.21 -24.80 16.17
C GLY A 178 -8.67 -23.57 15.44
N SER A 179 -9.18 -22.38 15.74
CA SER A 179 -8.60 -21.13 15.23
C SER A 179 -7.20 -20.96 15.82
N ARG A 180 -6.23 -20.57 14.99
CA ARG A 180 -4.92 -20.09 15.48
C ARG A 180 -5.16 -18.70 16.09
N GLU A 181 -5.57 -18.69 17.35
CA GLU A 181 -5.44 -17.53 18.23
C GLU A 181 -3.97 -17.33 18.61
#